data_AF-A0A951FDP8-F1
#
_entry.id   AF-A0A951FDP8-F1
#
_cell.length_a   1.000
_cell.length_b   1.000
_cell.length_c   1.000
_cell.angle_alpha   90.00
_cell.angle_beta   90.00
_cell.angle_gamma   90.00
#
_symmetry.space_group_name_H-M   'P 1'
#
loop_
_entity.id
_entity.type
_entity.pdbx_description
1 polymer ?
#
loop_
_entity_poly.entity_id
_entity_poly.type
_entity_poly.pdbx_seq_one_letter_code
_entity_poly.pdbx_strand_id
1 'polypeptide(L)'
;MRVRMAWIAIVAMLATFTWSGSAAAQNTTANQAFTLAPGGKATIDFESFCIDYGKKFPDQVGLPPSNVADPTVTGALNNALAKGYTGSQAREVQLAIWKARGATEAPQPGNVGNEIAQNLQQPAAPQGATSVIDAIKSNQIKLTAGSWGGIGDKLTINGTEDFYQGRGQLTVENTSGQQLNLYMPVGTVFPAPTPEFQSMAGYATNVSVNNPAPTQAQALPETGFADQVADNMWFLALYAIVVVMAGIFIRRYYARA
;
A
#
# COMPACT_ATOMS: atom_id res chain seq x y z
N MET A 1 -52.51 48.86 -19.10
CA MET A 1 -53.11 47.69 -19.78
C MET A 1 -52.02 47.06 -20.64
N ARG A 2 -51.89 45.73 -20.60
CA ARG A 2 -50.99 44.82 -21.36
C ARG A 2 -49.88 44.13 -20.56
N VAL A 3 -50.30 42.97 -20.08
CA VAL A 3 -49.54 41.79 -19.64
C VAL A 3 -48.74 41.20 -20.81
N ARG A 4 -47.49 40.78 -20.58
CA ARG A 4 -46.81 39.65 -21.26
C ARG A 4 -45.80 39.06 -20.26
N MET A 5 -46.11 37.94 -19.62
CA MET A 5 -45.86 36.54 -20.04
C MET A 5 -44.37 36.15 -20.07
N ALA A 6 -44.04 35.28 -19.09
CA ALA A 6 -43.19 34.10 -19.14
C ALA A 6 -41.76 34.22 -19.69
N TRP A 7 -40.78 33.76 -18.91
CA TRP A 7 -39.96 32.57 -19.22
C TRP A 7 -39.11 32.24 -17.99
N ILE A 8 -39.49 31.15 -17.30
CA ILE A 8 -38.70 30.46 -16.29
C ILE A 8 -37.85 29.45 -17.06
N ALA A 9 -36.52 29.59 -17.04
CA ALA A 9 -35.58 28.58 -17.51
C ALA A 9 -34.81 28.04 -16.30
N ILE A 10 -35.13 26.80 -15.99
CA ILE A 10 -34.62 25.99 -14.88
C ILE A 10 -33.15 25.67 -15.14
N VAL A 11 -32.26 26.19 -14.31
CA VAL A 11 -30.85 25.79 -14.23
C VAL A 11 -30.78 24.60 -13.27
N ALA A 12 -31.05 23.40 -13.79
CA ALA A 12 -30.75 22.14 -13.11
C ALA A 12 -29.56 21.50 -13.81
N MET A 13 -28.35 22.01 -13.51
CA MET A 13 -27.11 21.38 -13.93
C MET A 13 -26.90 20.10 -13.11
N LEU A 14 -26.97 18.99 -13.84
CA LEU A 14 -26.51 17.66 -13.50
C LEU A 14 -25.31 17.68 -12.54
N ALA A 15 -25.54 17.29 -11.29
CA ALA A 15 -24.49 16.80 -10.42
C ALA A 15 -24.22 15.32 -10.76
N THR A 16 -23.51 15.07 -11.87
CA THR A 16 -22.92 13.77 -12.14
C THR A 16 -21.80 13.53 -11.14
N PHE A 17 -22.12 12.89 -10.02
CA PHE A 17 -21.15 12.23 -9.16
C PHE A 17 -20.58 11.03 -9.91
N THR A 18 -19.56 11.25 -10.73
CA THR A 18 -18.72 10.19 -11.27
C THR A 18 -17.82 9.68 -10.15
N TRP A 19 -18.28 8.67 -9.41
CA TRP A 19 -17.46 7.92 -8.48
C TRP A 19 -16.58 6.94 -9.27
N SER A 20 -15.50 7.49 -9.83
CA SER A 20 -14.44 6.72 -10.47
C SER A 20 -13.66 5.97 -9.37
N GLY A 21 -13.99 4.70 -9.16
CA GLY A 21 -13.16 3.78 -8.39
C GLY A 21 -11.87 3.50 -9.16
N SER A 22 -10.90 4.41 -9.07
CA SER A 22 -9.56 4.19 -9.62
C SER A 22 -8.84 3.18 -8.74
N ALA A 23 -8.54 2.00 -9.28
CA ALA A 23 -7.46 1.17 -8.78
C ALA A 23 -6.16 1.94 -8.98
N ALA A 24 -5.78 2.76 -7.99
CA ALA A 24 -4.52 3.47 -8.01
C ALA A 24 -3.42 2.44 -7.73
N ALA A 25 -2.68 2.05 -8.77
CA ALA A 25 -1.40 1.38 -8.61
C ALA A 25 -0.46 2.35 -7.88
N GLN A 26 -0.24 2.12 -6.59
CA GLN A 26 0.75 2.87 -5.82
C GLN A 26 2.13 2.28 -6.15
N ASN A 27 2.90 2.94 -7.02
CA ASN A 27 4.31 2.57 -7.20
C ASN A 27 5.06 2.99 -5.94
N THR A 28 5.31 2.03 -5.05
CA THR A 28 5.98 2.29 -3.78
C THR A 28 7.45 1.88 -3.81
N THR A 29 8.31 2.72 -3.22
CA THR A 29 9.72 2.43 -2.97
C THR A 29 9.91 1.61 -1.68
N ALA A 30 11.11 1.05 -1.48
CA ALA A 30 11.45 0.29 -0.28
C ALA A 30 11.02 1.01 1.01
N ASN A 31 10.48 0.24 1.96
CA ASN A 31 10.03 0.73 3.27
C ASN A 31 8.86 1.72 3.23
N GLN A 32 8.05 1.75 2.16
CA GLN A 32 6.81 2.53 2.14
C GLN A 32 5.62 1.73 2.68
N ALA A 33 4.70 2.44 3.32
CA ALA A 33 3.47 1.86 3.82
C ALA A 33 2.42 1.72 2.71
N PHE A 34 1.58 0.70 2.82
CA PHE A 34 0.43 0.44 1.95
C PHE A 34 -0.75 -0.01 2.79
N THR A 35 -1.97 0.26 2.32
CA THR A 35 -3.18 0.00 3.10
C THR A 35 -4.02 -1.12 2.49
N LEU A 36 -4.36 -2.13 3.31
CA LEU A 36 -5.25 -3.22 2.94
C LEU A 36 -6.58 -3.12 3.69
N ALA A 37 -7.68 -3.01 2.96
CA ALA A 37 -9.02 -3.21 3.49
C ALA A 37 -9.21 -4.67 3.94
N PRO A 38 -10.21 -4.99 4.78
CA PRO A 38 -10.57 -6.38 5.08
C PRO A 38 -10.76 -7.20 3.79
N GLY A 39 -10.11 -8.36 3.67
CA GLY A 39 -10.11 -9.19 2.46
C GLY A 39 -9.28 -8.64 1.28
N GLY A 40 -8.65 -7.47 1.44
CA GLY A 40 -7.74 -6.87 0.47
C GLY A 40 -6.46 -7.67 0.30
N LYS A 41 -5.88 -7.61 -0.90
CA LYS A 41 -4.62 -8.27 -1.25
C LYS A 41 -3.59 -7.26 -1.73
N ALA A 42 -2.32 -7.47 -1.42
CA ALA A 42 -1.20 -6.78 -2.04
C ALA A 42 -0.22 -7.79 -2.63
N THR A 43 0.29 -7.48 -3.80
CA THR A 43 1.42 -8.15 -4.40
C THR A 43 2.66 -7.31 -4.13
N ILE A 44 3.63 -7.87 -3.41
CA ILE A 44 4.92 -7.22 -3.11
C ILE A 44 5.97 -7.88 -4.00
N ASP A 45 6.50 -7.13 -4.96
CA ASP A 45 7.75 -7.52 -5.61
C ASP A 45 8.90 -7.11 -4.69
N PHE A 46 9.88 -7.99 -4.53
CA PHE A 46 11.00 -7.77 -3.63
C PHE A 46 12.31 -8.26 -4.23
N GLU A 47 13.39 -7.68 -3.74
CA GLU A 47 14.74 -8.18 -3.97
C GLU A 47 15.40 -8.49 -2.63
N SER A 48 16.40 -9.36 -2.66
CA SER A 48 17.09 -9.78 -1.44
C SER A 48 18.52 -10.23 -1.73
N PHE A 49 19.34 -10.15 -0.69
CA PHE A 49 20.74 -10.55 -0.69
C PHE A 49 20.97 -11.68 0.30
N CYS A 50 21.92 -12.54 -0.04
CA CYS A 50 22.39 -13.62 0.81
C CYS A 50 23.01 -13.11 2.11
N ILE A 51 22.69 -13.70 3.26
CA ILE A 51 23.29 -13.29 4.55
C ILE A 51 24.19 -14.34 5.21
N ASP A 52 24.13 -15.59 4.77
CA ASP A 52 24.83 -16.72 5.40
C ASP A 52 25.97 -17.25 4.51
N TYR A 53 27.09 -16.52 4.45
CA TYR A 53 28.22 -16.85 3.58
C TYR A 53 28.59 -18.35 3.62
N GLY A 54 28.86 -18.92 2.44
CA GLY A 54 29.34 -20.30 2.29
C GLY A 54 28.24 -21.33 2.04
N LYS A 55 26.96 -20.97 2.12
CA LYS A 55 25.86 -21.86 1.72
C LYS A 55 25.35 -21.56 0.31
N LYS A 56 24.46 -22.40 -0.22
CA LYS A 56 23.92 -22.23 -1.57
C LYS A 56 22.84 -21.16 -1.62
N PHE A 57 22.68 -20.52 -2.77
CA PHE A 57 21.53 -19.69 -3.06
C PHE A 57 20.26 -20.55 -3.02
N PRO A 58 19.19 -20.10 -2.35
CA PRO A 58 17.99 -20.91 -2.21
C PRO A 58 17.23 -21.04 -3.54
N ASP A 59 16.80 -22.26 -3.88
CA ASP A 59 15.94 -22.52 -5.04
C ASP A 59 14.51 -21.96 -4.85
N GLN A 60 14.13 -21.70 -3.60
CA GLN A 60 12.84 -21.11 -3.20
C GLN A 60 13.02 -20.22 -1.97
N VAL A 61 12.26 -19.13 -1.88
CA VAL A 61 12.27 -18.28 -0.68
C VAL A 61 11.60 -19.00 0.50
N GLY A 62 12.23 -19.01 1.68
CA GLY A 62 11.60 -19.58 2.87
C GLY A 62 10.51 -18.66 3.42
N LEU A 63 9.40 -19.26 3.83
CA LEU A 63 8.26 -18.59 4.45
C LEU A 63 7.78 -19.33 5.70
N PRO A 64 7.16 -18.62 6.68
CA PRO A 64 7.03 -17.16 6.73
C PRO A 64 8.37 -16.46 7.02
N PRO A 65 8.49 -15.15 6.76
CA PRO A 65 9.64 -14.36 7.20
C PRO A 65 9.78 -14.45 8.72
N SER A 66 11.00 -14.66 9.21
CA SER A 66 11.22 -14.94 10.64
C SER A 66 11.33 -13.66 11.47
N ASN A 67 12.07 -12.67 10.96
CA ASN A 67 12.44 -11.45 11.67
C ASN A 67 12.97 -10.38 10.70
N VAL A 68 13.20 -9.18 11.23
CA VAL A 68 14.08 -8.20 10.59
C VAL A 68 15.53 -8.62 10.87
N ALA A 69 16.40 -8.50 9.87
CA ALA A 69 17.81 -8.86 9.99
C ALA A 69 18.50 -8.01 11.06
N ASP A 70 19.71 -8.40 11.45
CA ASP A 70 20.47 -7.62 12.42
C ASP A 70 20.74 -6.18 11.92
N PRO A 71 21.01 -5.23 12.84
CA PRO A 71 21.25 -3.83 12.48
C PRO A 71 22.34 -3.63 11.43
N THR A 72 23.30 -4.54 11.35
CA THR A 72 24.40 -4.42 10.41
C THR A 72 23.96 -4.72 8.99
N VAL A 73 23.20 -5.80 8.79
CA VAL A 73 22.61 -6.13 7.47
C VAL A 73 21.58 -5.08 7.04
N THR A 74 20.65 -4.71 7.93
CA THR A 74 19.62 -3.72 7.63
C THR A 74 20.22 -2.36 7.31
N GLY A 75 21.24 -1.95 8.07
CA GLY A 75 21.98 -0.71 7.86
C GLY A 75 22.74 -0.67 6.53
N ALA A 76 23.37 -1.78 6.15
CA ALA A 76 24.09 -1.90 4.87
C ALA A 76 23.13 -1.86 3.69
N LEU A 77 22.04 -2.63 3.74
CA LEU A 77 21.02 -2.65 2.69
C LEU A 77 20.37 -1.27 2.51
N ASN A 78 19.99 -0.61 3.59
CA ASN A 78 19.35 0.70 3.51
C ASN A 78 20.30 1.79 3.02
N ASN A 79 21.59 1.76 3.39
CA ASN A 79 22.61 2.63 2.80
C ASN A 79 22.77 2.38 1.29
N ALA A 80 22.88 1.11 0.88
CA ALA A 80 23.00 0.73 -0.52
C ALA A 80 21.78 1.16 -1.35
N LEU A 81 20.57 1.02 -0.79
CA LEU A 81 19.33 1.48 -1.42
C LEU A 81 19.31 3.00 -1.60
N ALA A 82 19.66 3.76 -0.55
CA ALA A 82 19.70 5.21 -0.60
C ALA A 82 20.66 5.75 -1.68
N LYS A 83 21.71 4.99 -2.00
CA LYS A 83 22.70 5.35 -3.03
C LYS A 83 22.46 4.69 -4.40
N GLY A 84 21.43 3.84 -4.54
CA GLY A 84 21.15 3.12 -5.78
C GLY A 84 22.16 2.01 -6.12
N TYR A 85 22.96 1.57 -5.14
CA TYR A 85 23.98 0.54 -5.33
C TYR A 85 23.39 -0.86 -5.48
N THR A 86 22.17 -1.11 -4.99
CA THR A 86 21.51 -2.42 -5.14
C THR A 86 21.21 -2.78 -6.60
N GLY A 87 21.04 -1.78 -7.48
CA GLY A 87 20.85 -2.00 -8.92
C GLY A 87 22.12 -1.82 -9.75
N SER A 88 23.02 -0.92 -9.35
CA SER A 88 24.21 -0.57 -10.15
C SER A 88 25.47 -1.35 -9.76
N GLN A 89 25.58 -1.79 -8.50
CA GLN A 89 26.79 -2.35 -7.90
C GLN A 89 26.43 -3.49 -6.92
N ALA A 90 25.45 -4.33 -7.29
CA ALA A 90 24.89 -5.38 -6.44
C ALA A 90 25.96 -6.31 -5.83
N ARG A 91 27.01 -6.64 -6.59
CA ARG A 91 28.16 -7.40 -6.10
C ARG A 91 28.80 -6.74 -4.88
N GLU A 92 29.05 -5.44 -4.93
CA GLU A 92 29.66 -4.69 -3.83
C GLU A 92 28.74 -4.64 -2.61
N VAL A 93 27.42 -4.56 -2.82
CA VAL A 93 26.42 -4.66 -1.74
C VAL A 93 26.51 -6.01 -1.04
N GLN A 94 26.58 -7.10 -1.80
CA GLN A 94 26.70 -8.45 -1.23
C GLN A 94 27.97 -8.62 -0.39
N LEU A 95 29.11 -8.19 -0.93
CA LEU A 95 30.39 -8.29 -0.22
C LEU A 95 30.41 -7.40 1.03
N ALA A 96 29.78 -6.22 0.97
CA ALA A 96 29.60 -5.36 2.13
C ALA A 96 28.77 -6.04 3.23
N ILE A 97 27.65 -6.69 2.88
CA ILE A 97 26.80 -7.43 3.83
C ILE A 97 27.60 -8.53 4.53
N TRP A 98 28.32 -9.36 3.77
CA TRP A 98 29.15 -10.42 4.34
C TRP A 98 30.27 -9.89 5.23
N LYS A 99 30.97 -8.83 4.78
CA LYS A 99 32.00 -8.16 5.59
C LYS A 99 31.42 -7.62 6.89
N ALA A 100 30.29 -6.93 6.81
CA ALA A 100 29.66 -6.29 7.96
C ALA A 100 29.12 -7.35 8.95
N ARG A 101 28.73 -8.53 8.46
CA ARG A 101 28.42 -9.71 9.28
C ARG A 101 29.65 -10.49 9.80
N GLY A 102 30.87 -10.08 9.45
CA GLY A 102 32.11 -10.68 9.95
C GLY A 102 32.52 -11.98 9.24
N ALA A 103 32.06 -12.24 8.01
CA ALA A 103 32.50 -13.41 7.25
C ALA A 103 33.95 -13.22 6.76
N THR A 104 34.91 -13.81 7.47
CA THR A 104 36.36 -13.64 7.21
C THR A 104 36.83 -14.35 5.94
N GLU A 105 36.15 -15.41 5.51
CA GLU A 105 36.48 -16.18 4.30
C GLU A 105 35.79 -15.64 3.04
N ALA A 106 34.91 -14.63 3.19
CA ALA A 106 34.25 -14.01 2.05
C ALA A 106 35.21 -13.14 1.23
N PRO A 107 35.02 -13.05 -0.10
CA PRO A 107 35.74 -12.09 -0.92
C PRO A 107 35.60 -10.67 -0.35
N GLN A 108 36.71 -9.93 -0.33
CA GLN A 108 36.69 -8.57 0.23
C GLN A 108 36.01 -7.60 -0.74
N PRO A 109 35.17 -6.68 -0.23
CA PRO A 109 34.58 -5.62 -1.05
C PRO A 109 35.64 -4.62 -1.54
N GLY A 110 35.36 -4.00 -2.68
CA GLY A 110 36.07 -2.82 -3.17
C GLY A 110 35.68 -1.55 -2.42
N ASN A 111 36.00 -0.39 -2.99
CA ASN A 111 35.76 0.92 -2.34
C ASN A 111 34.28 1.13 -1.99
N VAL A 112 33.37 0.78 -2.91
CA VAL A 112 31.92 0.90 -2.71
C VAL A 112 31.45 0.01 -1.58
N GLY A 113 31.81 -1.28 -1.58
CA GLY A 113 31.36 -2.17 -0.52
C GLY A 113 31.98 -1.80 0.84
N ASN A 114 33.20 -1.26 0.87
CA ASN A 114 33.80 -0.70 2.09
C ASN A 114 33.04 0.52 2.60
N GLU A 115 32.63 1.41 1.71
CA GLU A 115 31.80 2.57 2.04
C GLU A 115 30.45 2.14 2.64
N ILE A 116 29.77 1.17 2.03
CA ILE A 116 28.49 0.62 2.53
C ILE A 116 28.69 0.03 3.93
N ALA A 117 29.71 -0.80 4.11
CA ALA A 117 29.98 -1.48 5.38
C ALA A 117 30.36 -0.50 6.52
N GLN A 118 30.90 0.67 6.20
CA GLN A 118 31.30 1.70 7.18
C GLN A 118 30.18 2.72 7.47
N ASN A 119 29.30 2.99 6.52
CA ASN A 119 28.27 4.03 6.61
C ASN A 119 26.86 3.43 6.77
N LEU A 120 26.73 2.50 7.71
CA LEU A 120 25.46 1.83 7.99
C LEU A 120 24.38 2.86 8.34
N GLN A 121 23.24 2.81 7.66
CA GLN A 121 22.13 3.73 7.88
C GLN A 121 20.88 2.94 8.24
N GLN A 122 20.37 3.08 9.45
CA GLN A 122 19.17 2.33 9.85
C GLN A 122 17.92 2.85 9.12
N PRO A 123 17.07 1.97 8.56
CA PRO A 123 15.78 2.37 7.99
C PRO A 123 14.83 2.80 9.11
N ALA A 124 14.10 3.89 8.92
CA ALA A 124 13.05 4.31 9.84
C ALA A 124 11.72 3.69 9.43
N ALA A 125 11.02 3.01 10.34
CA ALA A 125 9.69 2.48 10.05
C ALA A 125 8.71 3.62 9.68
N PRO A 126 7.82 3.43 8.69
CA PRO A 126 6.76 4.39 8.42
C PRO A 126 5.88 4.61 9.64
N GLN A 127 5.58 5.87 9.94
CA GLN A 127 4.77 6.22 11.09
C GLN A 127 3.36 5.60 10.98
N GLY A 128 2.93 4.91 12.04
CA GLY A 128 1.59 4.31 12.11
C GLY A 128 1.37 3.11 11.18
N ALA A 129 2.43 2.51 10.64
CA ALA A 129 2.35 1.27 9.88
C ALA A 129 2.86 0.07 10.70
N THR A 130 2.22 -1.08 10.53
CA THR A 130 2.62 -2.36 11.13
C THR A 130 3.50 -3.11 10.14
N SER A 131 4.58 -3.74 10.59
CA SER A 131 5.40 -4.53 9.68
C SER A 131 4.63 -5.79 9.21
N VAL A 132 4.89 -6.25 7.98
CA VAL A 132 4.32 -7.54 7.52
C VAL A 132 4.73 -8.70 8.43
N ILE A 133 5.91 -8.64 9.06
CA ILE A 133 6.36 -9.65 10.03
C ILE A 133 5.46 -9.66 11.27
N ASP A 134 5.17 -8.49 11.85
CA ASP A 134 4.35 -8.37 13.05
C ASP A 134 2.89 -8.72 12.74
N ALA A 135 2.36 -8.29 11.59
CA ALA A 135 1.01 -8.62 11.17
C ALA A 135 0.80 -10.14 10.95
N ILE A 136 1.82 -10.86 10.45
CA ILE A 136 1.80 -12.33 10.37
C ILE A 136 1.75 -12.94 11.77
N LYS A 137 2.63 -12.50 12.68
CA LYS A 137 2.68 -12.99 14.07
C LYS A 137 1.37 -12.76 14.82
N SER A 138 0.68 -11.66 14.53
CA SER A 138 -0.64 -11.34 15.08
C SER A 138 -1.81 -12.01 14.34
N ASN A 139 -1.56 -12.89 13.36
CA ASN A 139 -2.58 -13.56 12.54
C ASN A 139 -3.54 -12.59 11.82
N GLN A 140 -3.08 -11.38 11.52
CA GLN A 140 -3.88 -10.35 10.83
C GLN A 140 -3.79 -10.47 9.31
N ILE A 141 -2.72 -11.08 8.81
CA ILE A 141 -2.50 -11.31 7.38
C ILE A 141 -2.09 -12.76 7.11
N LYS A 142 -2.33 -13.18 5.88
CA LYS A 142 -1.75 -14.39 5.27
C LYS A 142 -0.72 -13.98 4.22
N LEU A 143 0.41 -14.68 4.20
CA LEU A 143 1.48 -14.46 3.23
C LEU A 143 1.69 -15.71 2.39
N THR A 144 1.82 -15.56 1.07
CA THR A 144 2.16 -16.66 0.15
C THR A 144 3.27 -16.23 -0.81
N ALA A 145 4.19 -17.15 -1.12
CA ALA A 145 5.22 -16.93 -2.14
C ALA A 145 4.60 -16.97 -3.54
N GLY A 146 5.03 -16.06 -4.40
CA GLY A 146 4.84 -16.09 -5.85
C GLY A 146 6.10 -16.59 -6.55
N SER A 147 6.58 -15.83 -7.53
CA SER A 147 7.85 -16.12 -8.21
C SER A 147 9.06 -15.94 -7.31
N TRP A 148 10.12 -16.71 -7.55
CA TRP A 148 11.43 -16.53 -6.94
C TRP A 148 12.53 -16.97 -7.92
N GLY A 149 13.66 -16.27 -7.95
CA GLY A 149 14.83 -16.67 -8.71
C GLY A 149 16.04 -15.77 -8.48
N GLY A 150 17.23 -16.31 -8.73
CA GLY A 150 18.47 -15.55 -8.75
C GLY A 150 18.49 -14.53 -9.89
N ILE A 151 19.12 -13.38 -9.66
CA ILE A 151 19.29 -12.30 -10.64
C ILE A 151 20.74 -11.80 -10.66
N GLY A 152 21.14 -11.21 -11.79
CA GLY A 152 22.45 -10.60 -11.95
C GLY A 152 23.58 -11.63 -12.12
N ASP A 153 24.80 -11.19 -11.82
CA ASP A 153 26.00 -12.01 -11.91
C ASP A 153 26.05 -13.06 -10.79
N LYS A 154 26.88 -14.08 -11.00
CA LYS A 154 27.20 -15.09 -9.98
C LYS A 154 28.50 -14.76 -9.27
N LEU A 155 28.68 -15.32 -8.07
CA LEU A 155 29.92 -15.31 -7.32
C LEU A 155 30.37 -16.74 -7.05
N THR A 156 31.68 -16.96 -7.11
CA THR A 156 32.27 -18.18 -6.58
C THR A 156 32.14 -18.19 -5.05
N ILE A 157 31.27 -19.04 -4.52
CA ILE A 157 31.08 -19.29 -3.09
C ILE A 157 31.50 -20.72 -2.82
N ASN A 158 32.55 -20.94 -2.02
CA ASN A 158 33.09 -22.27 -1.72
C ASN A 158 33.37 -23.12 -2.98
N GLY A 159 33.94 -22.50 -4.01
CA GLY A 159 34.30 -23.16 -5.27
C GLY A 159 33.12 -23.45 -6.21
N THR A 160 31.91 -22.96 -5.90
CA THR A 160 30.73 -23.10 -6.75
C THR A 160 30.25 -21.72 -7.22
N GLU A 161 29.96 -21.59 -8.51
CA GLU A 161 29.33 -20.38 -9.07
C GLU A 161 27.85 -20.34 -8.72
N ASP A 162 27.46 -19.39 -7.87
CA ASP A 162 26.09 -19.28 -7.41
C ASP A 162 25.60 -17.82 -7.38
N PHE A 163 24.28 -17.66 -7.37
CA PHE A 163 23.68 -16.34 -7.22
C PHE A 163 23.87 -15.83 -5.78
N TYR A 164 23.84 -14.52 -5.64
CA TYR A 164 23.88 -13.86 -4.34
C TYR A 164 22.74 -12.87 -4.14
N GLN A 165 22.09 -12.46 -5.24
CA GLN A 165 20.92 -11.61 -5.26
C GLN A 165 19.76 -12.38 -5.85
N GLY A 166 18.59 -12.27 -5.22
CA GLY A 166 17.36 -12.88 -5.68
C GLY A 166 16.26 -11.85 -5.83
N ARG A 167 15.35 -12.10 -6.77
CA ARG A 167 14.09 -11.36 -6.93
C ARG A 167 12.94 -12.32 -6.73
N GLY A 168 11.91 -11.85 -6.03
CA GLY A 168 10.69 -12.63 -5.87
C GLY A 168 9.45 -11.79 -5.73
N GLN A 169 8.36 -12.49 -5.51
CA GLN A 169 7.05 -11.90 -5.29
C GLN A 169 6.39 -12.53 -4.06
N LEU A 170 5.70 -11.73 -3.28
CA LEU A 170 4.83 -12.16 -2.19
C LEU A 170 3.41 -11.70 -2.46
N THR A 171 2.43 -12.49 -2.04
CA THR A 171 1.04 -12.02 -1.90
C THR A 171 0.72 -11.92 -0.43
N VAL A 172 0.32 -10.73 0.00
CA VAL A 172 -0.20 -10.41 1.33
C VAL A 172 -1.71 -10.32 1.24
N GLU A 173 -2.43 -11.04 2.08
CA GLU A 173 -3.88 -10.97 2.19
C GLU A 173 -4.27 -10.52 3.59
N ASN A 174 -5.09 -9.47 3.71
CA ASN A 174 -5.64 -9.05 4.99
C ASN A 174 -6.79 -9.98 5.39
N THR A 175 -6.51 -10.84 6.36
CA THR A 175 -7.48 -11.80 6.92
C THR A 175 -8.19 -11.26 8.15
N SER A 176 -7.87 -10.04 8.59
CA SER A 176 -8.53 -9.38 9.71
C SER A 176 -9.85 -8.71 9.27
N GLY A 177 -10.71 -8.40 10.25
CA GLY A 177 -11.92 -7.59 10.03
C GLY A 177 -11.69 -6.08 10.00
N GLN A 178 -10.43 -5.62 10.04
CA GLN A 178 -10.06 -4.21 10.12
C GLN A 178 -9.17 -3.80 8.95
N GLN A 179 -9.16 -2.52 8.62
CA GLN A 179 -8.18 -1.98 7.68
C GLN A 179 -6.79 -1.99 8.33
N LEU A 180 -5.78 -2.45 7.60
CA LEU A 180 -4.40 -2.52 8.05
C LEU A 180 -3.53 -1.57 7.23
N ASN A 181 -2.69 -0.79 7.91
CA ASN A 181 -1.61 -0.04 7.29
C ASN A 181 -0.31 -0.82 7.49
N LEU A 182 0.28 -1.33 6.42
CA LEU A 182 1.35 -2.33 6.43
C LEU A 182 2.59 -1.82 5.72
N TYR A 183 3.76 -2.36 6.05
CA TYR A 183 4.99 -2.16 5.27
C TYR A 183 5.91 -3.38 5.37
N MET A 184 6.77 -3.57 4.37
CA MET A 184 7.84 -4.57 4.42
C MET A 184 9.14 -3.90 4.87
N PRO A 185 9.69 -4.23 6.06
CA PRO A 185 10.95 -3.67 6.51
C PRO A 185 12.11 -4.00 5.57
N VAL A 186 13.04 -3.05 5.38
CA VAL A 186 14.32 -3.33 4.73
C VAL A 186 15.10 -4.32 5.59
N GLY A 187 15.58 -5.39 4.97
CA GLY A 187 16.22 -6.51 5.66
C GLY A 187 15.22 -7.49 6.28
N THR A 188 14.01 -7.61 5.74
CA THR A 188 13.10 -8.72 6.08
C THR A 188 13.80 -10.05 5.80
N VAL A 189 13.95 -10.91 6.82
CA VAL A 189 14.65 -12.19 6.70
C VAL A 189 13.68 -13.26 6.21
N PHE A 190 14.00 -13.81 5.05
CA PHE A 190 13.44 -15.04 4.54
C PHE A 190 14.39 -16.18 4.96
N PRO A 191 13.95 -17.11 5.83
CA PRO A 191 14.80 -18.18 6.29
C PRO A 191 15.21 -19.11 5.14
N ALA A 192 16.33 -19.80 5.30
CA ALA A 192 16.70 -20.87 4.38
C ALA A 192 15.63 -21.98 4.40
N PRO A 193 15.19 -22.50 3.24
CA PRO A 193 14.21 -23.59 3.20
C PRO A 193 14.76 -24.91 3.79
N THR A 194 16.07 -25.12 3.68
CA THR A 194 16.82 -26.24 4.30
C THR A 194 18.23 -25.75 4.71
N PRO A 195 18.93 -26.46 5.62
CA PRO A 195 20.19 -25.98 6.20
C PRO A 195 21.33 -25.66 5.23
N GLU A 196 21.34 -26.30 4.05
CA GLU A 196 22.30 -26.13 2.97
C GLU A 196 22.13 -24.85 2.14
N PHE A 197 21.00 -24.15 2.30
CA PHE A 197 20.74 -22.88 1.64
C PHE A 197 20.99 -21.69 2.56
N GLN A 198 21.21 -20.53 1.96
CA GLN A 198 21.34 -19.25 2.67
C GLN A 198 19.97 -18.69 3.02
N SER A 199 19.88 -18.06 4.18
CA SER A 199 18.80 -17.10 4.45
C SER A 199 19.02 -15.86 3.59
N MET A 200 17.94 -15.14 3.30
CA MET A 200 17.95 -13.95 2.46
C MET A 200 17.42 -12.75 3.25
N ALA A 201 18.07 -11.60 3.16
CA ALA A 201 17.56 -10.34 3.69
C ALA A 201 17.03 -9.48 2.54
N GLY A 202 15.74 -9.17 2.55
CA GLY A 202 15.06 -8.52 1.44
C GLY A 202 14.42 -7.18 1.75
N TYR A 203 14.03 -6.49 0.69
CA TYR A 203 13.30 -5.22 0.69
C TYR A 203 12.29 -5.22 -0.46
N ALA A 204 11.16 -4.54 -0.27
CA ALA A 204 10.18 -4.35 -1.34
C ALA A 204 10.75 -3.43 -2.43
N THR A 205 10.56 -3.80 -3.70
CA THR A 205 10.86 -2.98 -4.87
C THR A 205 9.61 -2.36 -5.48
N ASN A 206 8.46 -2.99 -5.28
CA ASN A 206 7.16 -2.51 -5.73
C ASN A 206 6.04 -3.16 -4.89
N VAL A 207 4.93 -2.45 -4.69
CA VAL A 207 3.73 -2.99 -4.04
C VAL A 207 2.49 -2.63 -4.84
N SER A 208 1.79 -3.63 -5.36
CA SER A 208 0.50 -3.45 -6.03
C SER A 208 -0.64 -3.86 -5.11
N VAL A 209 -1.53 -2.93 -4.79
CA VAL A 209 -2.68 -3.17 -3.89
C VAL A 209 -3.95 -3.40 -4.70
N ASN A 210 -4.67 -4.47 -4.36
CA ASN A 210 -6.00 -4.80 -4.84
C ASN A 210 -6.96 -4.96 -3.64
N ASN A 211 -7.65 -3.88 -3.30
CA ASN A 211 -8.70 -3.91 -2.29
C ASN A 211 -10.04 -4.28 -2.93
N PRO A 212 -10.88 -5.09 -2.26
CA PRO A 212 -12.26 -5.26 -2.71
C PRO A 212 -12.92 -3.89 -2.81
N ALA A 213 -13.76 -3.72 -3.83
CA ALA A 213 -14.62 -2.55 -3.89
C ALA A 213 -15.36 -2.44 -2.56
N PRO A 214 -15.46 -1.25 -1.96
CA PRO A 214 -16.30 -1.08 -0.79
C PRO A 214 -17.66 -1.65 -1.16
N THR A 215 -18.09 -2.71 -0.48
CA THR A 215 -19.48 -3.14 -0.54
C THR A 215 -20.24 -1.87 -0.22
N GLN A 216 -21.01 -1.36 -1.17
CA GLN A 216 -21.87 -0.21 -0.93
C GLN A 216 -22.63 -0.59 0.32
N ALA A 217 -22.26 0.01 1.45
CA ALA A 217 -22.95 -0.19 2.70
C ALA A 217 -24.40 0.05 2.33
N GLN A 218 -25.23 -1.01 2.45
CA GLN A 218 -26.62 -1.01 2.03
C GLN A 218 -27.13 0.40 2.27
N ALA A 219 -27.35 1.15 1.18
CA ALA A 219 -27.93 2.46 1.31
C ALA A 219 -29.14 2.20 2.18
N LEU A 220 -29.15 2.78 3.40
CA LEU A 220 -30.33 2.73 4.25
C LEU A 220 -31.48 2.99 3.30
N PRO A 221 -32.45 2.05 3.17
CA PRO A 221 -33.47 2.15 2.13
C PRO A 221 -33.94 3.59 2.20
N GLU A 222 -33.81 4.33 1.08
CA GLU A 222 -34.23 5.72 1.02
C GLU A 222 -35.63 5.73 1.62
N THR A 223 -35.73 6.14 2.88
CA THR A 223 -37.03 6.31 3.50
C THR A 223 -37.61 7.41 2.64
N GLY A 224 -38.63 7.07 1.84
CA GLY A 224 -39.16 7.87 0.72
C GLY A 224 -39.74 9.23 1.09
N PHE A 225 -39.22 9.88 2.13
CA PHE A 225 -39.48 11.25 2.51
C PHE A 225 -39.10 12.24 1.40
N ALA A 226 -38.08 11.96 0.57
CA ALA A 226 -37.74 12.86 -0.53
C ALA A 226 -38.85 12.91 -1.59
N ASP A 227 -39.38 11.75 -1.99
CA ASP A 227 -40.49 11.67 -2.94
C ASP A 227 -41.81 12.19 -2.34
N GLN A 228 -42.07 11.92 -1.05
CA GLN A 228 -43.29 12.41 -0.39
C GLN A 228 -43.32 13.93 -0.16
N VAL A 229 -42.17 14.58 -0.05
CA VAL A 229 -42.08 16.05 0.09
C VAL A 229 -42.17 16.73 -1.27
N ALA A 230 -41.59 16.15 -2.33
CA ALA A 230 -41.74 16.64 -3.69
C ALA A 230 -43.20 16.59 -4.16
N ASP A 231 -43.92 15.49 -3.89
CA ASP A 231 -45.33 15.33 -4.23
C ASP A 231 -46.29 16.18 -3.38
N ASN A 232 -45.85 16.74 -2.25
CA ASN A 232 -46.67 17.60 -1.40
C ASN A 232 -46.28 19.09 -1.43
N MET A 233 -45.26 19.47 -2.20
CA MET A 233 -44.85 20.88 -2.35
C MET A 233 -45.96 21.75 -2.97
N TRP A 234 -46.83 21.18 -3.82
CA TRP A 234 -47.94 21.93 -4.41
C TRP A 234 -49.01 22.32 -3.37
N PHE A 235 -49.20 21.54 -2.30
CA PHE A 235 -50.10 21.91 -1.21
C PHE A 235 -49.60 23.13 -0.45
N LEU A 236 -48.29 23.24 -0.21
CA LEU A 236 -47.68 24.42 0.42
C LEU A 236 -47.82 25.67 -0.44
N ALA A 237 -47.67 25.53 -1.77
CA ALA A 237 -47.89 26.62 -2.71
C ALA A 237 -49.36 27.10 -2.72
N LEU A 238 -50.34 26.18 -2.69
CA LEU A 238 -51.75 26.53 -2.61
C LEU A 238 -52.10 27.23 -1.29
N TYR A 239 -51.55 26.77 -0.17
CA TYR A 239 -51.80 27.39 1.13
C TYR A 239 -51.29 28.84 1.19
N ALA A 240 -50.12 29.10 0.63
CA ALA A 240 -49.56 30.46 0.54
C ALA A 240 -50.46 31.40 -0.28
N ILE A 241 -51.06 30.93 -1.38
CA ILE A 241 -51.98 31.74 -2.19
C ILE A 241 -53.24 32.10 -1.41
N VAL A 242 -53.81 31.16 -0.66
CA VAL A 242 -55.02 31.40 0.15
C VAL A 242 -54.75 32.45 1.23
N VAL A 243 -53.60 32.39 1.91
CA VAL A 243 -53.23 33.37 2.95
C VAL A 243 -53.04 34.77 2.36
N VAL A 244 -52.37 34.88 1.21
CA VAL A 244 -52.19 36.17 0.52
C VAL A 244 -53.55 36.76 0.08
N MET A 245 -54.43 35.93 -0.47
CA MET A 245 -55.77 36.35 -0.91
C MET A 245 -56.64 36.81 0.27
N ALA A 246 -56.59 36.10 1.40
CA ALA A 246 -57.27 36.49 2.64
C ALA A 246 -56.76 37.85 3.15
N GLY A 247 -55.44 38.06 3.14
CA GLY A 247 -54.84 39.35 3.52
C GLY A 247 -55.28 40.51 2.62
N ILE A 248 -55.37 40.29 1.30
CA ILE A 248 -55.85 41.31 0.35
C ILE A 248 -57.34 41.64 0.59
N PHE A 249 -58.18 40.63 0.84
CA PHE A 249 -59.60 40.83 1.14
C PHE A 249 -59.82 41.62 2.42
N ILE A 250 -59.13 41.26 3.49
CA ILE A 250 -59.19 41.96 4.78
C ILE A 250 -58.77 43.42 4.61
N ARG A 251 -57.66 43.68 3.92
CA ARG A 251 -57.17 45.05 3.68
C ARG A 251 -58.17 45.90 2.88
N ARG A 252 -58.86 45.32 1.90
CA ARG A 252 -59.91 46.02 1.11
C ARG A 252 -61.18 46.28 1.91
N TYR A 253 -61.55 45.37 2.81
CA TYR A 253 -62.71 45.54 3.68
C TYR A 253 -62.51 46.73 4.63
N TYR A 254 -61.36 46.81 5.30
CA TYR A 254 -61.05 47.91 6.22
C TYR A 254 -60.76 49.26 5.54
N ALA A 255 -60.39 49.29 4.26
CA ALA A 255 -60.19 50.56 3.54
C ALA A 255 -61.51 51.19 3.04
N ARG A 256 -62.64 50.50 3.17
CA ARG A 256 -63.98 50.98 2.76
C ARG A 256 -64.93 51.24 3.94
N ALA A 257 -64.51 50.87 5.15
CA ALA A 257 -65.19 51.23 6.41
C ALA A 257 -64.58 52.53 6.95
#